data_AF-A0A6A6VR83-F1
#
_entry.id   AF-A0A6A6VR83-F1
#
_cell.length_a   1.000
_cell.length_b   1.000
_cell.length_c   1.000
_cell.angle_alpha   90.00
_cell.angle_beta   90.00
_cell.angle_gamma   90.00
#
_symmetry.space_group_name_H-M   'P 1'
#
loop_
_entity.id
_entity.type
_entity.pdbx_description
1 polymer ?
#
loop_
_entity_poly.entity_id
_entity_poly.type
_entity_poly.pdbx_seq_one_letter_code
_entity_poly.pdbx_strand_id
1 'polypeptide(L)'
;MFAVTYVPQAAVLTIFNGPLAILTTVLLVLSESSTIFSVLSKNFLIDEALLDTFDGTLLSRNQTELVAVERQVKSGGDPIGKLGKIMKKPFARFTPKAIIRYFMYLPLNFIPVVGTVMFVFLQGRKSGPTAHARYFQLKKMDKRQRDVFVEQRKAAYTSFGVPAVLLELVPVLGIFFSFTNTVGAALWAADMEQRRTTAPNLRNQAELAKKAE
;
A
#
# COMPACT_ATOMS: atom_id res chain seq x y z
N MET A 1 -6.45 -10.09 -23.91
CA MET A 1 -6.43 -11.36 -23.13
C MET A 1 -7.44 -12.33 -23.70
N PHE A 2 -8.74 -12.06 -23.61
CA PHE A 2 -9.79 -13.00 -24.05
C PHE A 2 -9.57 -13.63 -25.44
N ALA A 3 -9.36 -12.84 -26.49
CA ALA A 3 -9.15 -13.38 -27.84
C ALA A 3 -7.91 -14.30 -27.99
N VAL A 4 -6.93 -14.21 -27.10
CA VAL A 4 -5.62 -14.90 -27.21
C VAL A 4 -5.52 -16.06 -26.22
N THR A 5 -5.96 -15.88 -24.98
CA THR A 5 -5.82 -16.89 -23.91
C THR A 5 -7.02 -17.81 -23.80
N TYR A 6 -8.22 -17.37 -24.21
CA TYR A 6 -9.45 -18.15 -24.05
C TYR A 6 -9.42 -19.47 -24.80
N VAL A 7 -9.09 -19.45 -26.11
CA VAL A 7 -9.11 -20.66 -26.96
C VAL A 7 -8.13 -21.73 -26.45
N PRO A 8 -6.84 -21.43 -26.18
CA PRO A 8 -5.92 -22.42 -25.65
C PRO A 8 -6.26 -22.86 -24.21
N GLN A 9 -6.71 -21.97 -23.31
CA GLN A 9 -7.12 -22.38 -21.96
C GLN A 9 -8.38 -23.24 -21.97
N ALA A 10 -9.38 -22.90 -22.80
CA ALA A 10 -10.60 -23.68 -22.94
C ALA A 10 -10.30 -25.06 -23.49
N ALA A 11 -9.41 -25.17 -24.48
CA ALA A 11 -9.00 -26.46 -25.04
C ALA A 11 -8.38 -27.38 -23.98
N VAL A 12 -7.46 -26.86 -23.16
CA VAL A 12 -6.84 -27.62 -22.06
C VAL A 12 -7.87 -27.98 -20.99
N LEU A 13 -8.67 -27.02 -20.52
CA LEU A 13 -9.65 -27.25 -19.46
C LEU A 13 -10.77 -28.19 -19.88
N THR A 14 -11.14 -28.22 -21.16
CA THR A 14 -12.19 -29.13 -21.69
C THR A 14 -11.75 -30.59 -21.61
N ILE A 15 -10.44 -30.88 -21.75
CA ILE A 15 -9.89 -32.24 -21.58
C ILE A 15 -10.12 -32.78 -20.17
N PHE A 16 -10.03 -31.91 -19.15
CA PHE A 16 -10.11 -32.31 -17.74
C PHE A 16 -11.49 -32.13 -17.12
N ASN A 17 -12.22 -31.07 -17.48
CA ASN A 17 -13.48 -30.66 -16.84
C ASN A 17 -14.71 -30.80 -17.76
N GLY A 18 -14.53 -31.32 -18.98
CA GLY A 18 -15.62 -31.52 -19.93
C GLY A 18 -16.32 -30.22 -20.36
N PRO A 19 -17.61 -30.23 -20.73
CA PRO A 19 -18.30 -29.07 -21.30
C PRO A 19 -18.44 -27.88 -20.34
N LEU A 20 -18.33 -28.09 -19.02
CA LEU A 20 -18.30 -27.02 -18.02
C LEU A 20 -17.06 -26.14 -18.13
N ALA A 21 -16.00 -26.61 -18.80
CA ALA A 21 -14.77 -25.87 -19.05
C ALA A 21 -14.99 -24.55 -19.78
N ILE A 22 -16.01 -24.46 -20.63
CA ILE A 22 -16.33 -23.24 -21.39
C ILE A 22 -16.66 -22.10 -20.41
N LEU A 23 -17.58 -22.33 -19.47
CA LEU A 23 -18.00 -21.34 -18.48
C LEU A 23 -16.87 -21.02 -17.48
N THR A 24 -16.15 -22.03 -16.99
CA THR A 24 -15.06 -21.80 -16.04
C THR A 24 -13.88 -21.07 -16.69
N THR A 25 -13.60 -21.30 -17.98
CA THR A 25 -12.57 -20.55 -18.72
C THR A 25 -12.97 -19.09 -18.91
N VAL A 26 -14.24 -18.79 -19.22
CA VAL A 26 -14.72 -17.40 -19.30
C VAL A 26 -14.48 -16.68 -17.97
N LEU A 27 -14.87 -17.28 -16.85
CA LEU A 27 -14.67 -16.70 -15.52
C LEU A 27 -13.18 -16.52 -15.16
N LEU A 28 -12.34 -17.50 -15.50
CA LEU A 28 -10.90 -17.45 -15.25
C LEU A 28 -10.24 -16.31 -16.03
N VAL A 29 -10.50 -16.23 -17.34
CA VAL A 29 -9.94 -15.20 -18.22
C VAL A 29 -10.42 -13.80 -17.82
N LEU A 30 -11.69 -13.66 -17.40
CA LEU A 30 -12.21 -12.41 -16.86
C LEU A 30 -11.50 -12.01 -15.56
N SER A 31 -11.29 -12.96 -14.65
CA SER A 31 -10.56 -12.74 -13.39
C SER A 31 -9.10 -12.32 -13.63
N GLU A 32 -8.41 -13.01 -14.54
CA GLU A 32 -7.04 -12.66 -14.96
C GLU A 32 -6.99 -11.27 -15.58
N SER A 33 -7.94 -10.95 -16.47
CA SER A 33 -8.04 -9.63 -17.11
C SER A 33 -8.31 -8.52 -16.09
N SER A 34 -9.22 -8.76 -15.14
CA SER A 34 -9.52 -7.82 -14.06
C SER A 34 -8.31 -7.59 -13.15
N THR A 35 -7.57 -8.65 -12.83
CA THR A 35 -6.38 -8.56 -11.99
C THR A 35 -5.29 -7.76 -12.69
N ILE A 36 -5.04 -8.05 -13.97
CA ILE A 36 -4.07 -7.33 -14.80
C ILE A 36 -4.47 -5.85 -14.90
N PHE A 37 -5.74 -5.56 -15.21
CA PHE A 37 -6.27 -4.20 -15.27
C PHE A 37 -6.13 -3.47 -13.92
N SER A 38 -6.42 -4.13 -12.81
CA SER A 38 -6.29 -3.53 -11.46
C SER A 38 -4.84 -3.19 -11.15
N VAL A 39 -3.91 -4.08 -11.48
CA VAL A 39 -2.47 -3.87 -11.27
C VAL A 39 -1.94 -2.74 -12.17
N LEU A 40 -2.32 -2.71 -13.44
CA LEU A 40 -1.97 -1.64 -14.39
C LEU A 40 -2.52 -0.30 -13.95
N SER A 41 -3.80 -0.25 -13.59
CA SER A 41 -4.46 0.98 -13.12
C SER A 41 -3.77 1.52 -11.88
N LYS A 42 -3.50 0.67 -10.89
CA LYS A 42 -2.81 1.07 -9.66
C LYS A 42 -1.43 1.68 -9.96
N ASN A 43 -0.62 0.99 -10.76
CA ASN A 43 0.77 1.41 -11.03
C ASN A 43 0.91 2.60 -12.00
N PHE A 44 -0.05 2.84 -12.90
CA PHE A 44 0.06 3.89 -13.91
C PHE A 44 -0.90 5.07 -13.73
N LEU A 45 -2.12 4.83 -13.25
CA LEU A 45 -3.19 5.83 -13.23
C LEU A 45 -3.45 6.41 -11.84
N ILE A 46 -3.31 5.61 -10.78
CA ILE A 46 -3.83 5.96 -9.45
C ILE A 46 -2.73 6.44 -8.50
N ASP A 47 -1.45 6.13 -8.77
CA ASP A 47 -0.32 6.52 -7.92
C ASP A 47 -0.29 8.03 -7.57
N GLU A 48 -0.59 8.91 -8.54
CA GLU A 48 -0.64 10.36 -8.30
C GLU A 48 -1.83 10.73 -7.38
N ALA A 49 -2.98 10.10 -7.58
CA ALA A 49 -4.15 10.28 -6.73
C ALA A 49 -3.94 9.74 -5.30
N LEU A 50 -3.20 8.64 -5.14
CA LEU A 50 -2.81 8.12 -3.81
C LEU A 50 -1.86 9.09 -3.11
N LEU A 51 -0.88 9.64 -3.81
CA LEU A 51 0.02 10.65 -3.24
C LEU A 51 -0.74 11.92 -2.81
N ASP A 52 -1.69 12.38 -3.62
CA ASP A 52 -2.54 13.52 -3.28
C ASP A 52 -3.45 13.22 -2.08
N THR A 53 -3.99 12.01 -2.01
CA THR A 53 -4.78 11.55 -0.86
C THR A 53 -3.95 11.51 0.42
N PHE A 54 -2.70 11.04 0.33
CA PHE A 54 -1.78 10.98 1.45
C PHE A 54 -1.45 12.39 1.97
N ASP A 55 -1.01 13.27 1.09
CA ASP A 55 -0.66 14.65 1.43
C ASP A 55 -1.89 15.44 1.93
N GLY A 56 -3.06 15.27 1.28
CA GLY A 56 -4.32 15.90 1.69
C GLY A 56 -4.80 15.44 3.07
N THR A 57 -4.57 14.17 3.42
CA THR A 57 -4.86 13.64 4.76
C THR A 57 -3.94 14.25 5.81
N LEU A 58 -2.64 14.41 5.51
CA LEU A 58 -1.70 15.11 6.40
C LEU A 58 -2.09 16.57 6.62
N LEU A 59 -2.47 17.28 5.57
CA LEU A 59 -2.97 18.66 5.65
C LEU A 59 -4.22 18.76 6.54
N SER A 60 -5.13 17.80 6.42
CA SER A 60 -6.34 17.72 7.26
C SER A 60 -6.03 17.44 8.73
N ARG A 61 -4.81 16.95 9.05
CA ARG A 61 -4.31 16.72 10.42
C ARG A 61 -3.35 17.82 10.90
N ASN A 62 -3.38 18.99 10.28
CA ASN A 62 -2.52 20.14 10.58
C ASN A 62 -1.02 19.87 10.42
N GLN A 63 -0.63 18.85 9.65
CA GLN A 63 0.77 18.52 9.35
C GLN A 63 1.27 19.30 8.12
N THR A 64 0.93 20.59 8.03
CA THR A 64 1.22 21.45 6.88
C THR A 64 2.72 21.68 6.70
N GLU A 65 3.46 21.83 7.81
CA GLU A 65 4.92 22.02 7.78
C GLU A 65 5.64 20.82 7.17
N LEU A 66 5.17 19.60 7.45
CA LEU A 66 5.77 18.38 6.91
C LEU A 66 5.55 18.24 5.40
N VAL A 67 4.38 18.64 4.89
CA VAL A 67 4.04 18.58 3.45
C VAL A 67 4.74 19.70 2.67
N ALA A 68 4.90 20.88 3.28
CA ALA A 68 5.57 22.04 2.68
C ALA A 68 7.06 21.81 2.35
N VAL A 69 7.68 20.79 2.94
CA VAL A 69 9.10 20.43 2.72
C VAL A 69 9.38 19.91 1.30
N GLU A 70 8.43 19.20 0.70
CA GLU A 70 8.60 18.55 -0.62
C GLU A 70 7.54 19.00 -1.65
N ARG A 71 6.62 19.90 -1.26
CA ARG A 71 5.56 20.41 -2.14
C ARG A 71 5.30 21.89 -1.85
N GLN A 72 5.16 22.72 -2.88
CA GLN A 72 4.67 24.08 -2.70
C GLN A 72 3.20 24.03 -2.26
N VAL A 73 2.95 24.37 -0.99
CA VAL A 73 1.61 24.49 -0.43
C VAL A 73 1.10 25.90 -0.77
N LYS A 74 0.08 26.01 -1.61
CA LYS A 74 -0.57 27.31 -1.90
C LYS A 74 -1.57 27.66 -0.77
N SER A 75 -1.74 28.95 -0.47
CA SER A 75 -2.78 29.41 0.47
C SER A 75 -4.17 29.27 -0.15
N GLY A 76 -5.09 28.58 0.53
CA GLY A 76 -6.48 28.32 0.10
C GLY A 76 -7.26 27.53 1.17
N GLY A 77 -8.58 27.44 1.07
CA GLY A 77 -9.42 26.75 2.08
C GLY A 77 -9.45 25.22 1.97
N ASP A 78 -9.16 24.68 0.80
CA ASP A 78 -9.41 23.27 0.46
C ASP A 78 -8.12 22.43 0.50
N PRO A 79 -8.01 21.35 1.31
CA PRO A 79 -6.77 20.58 1.48
C PRO A 79 -6.22 19.97 0.19
N ILE A 80 -7.08 19.58 -0.75
CA ILE A 80 -6.67 19.01 -2.05
C ILE A 80 -6.23 20.12 -3.02
N GLY A 81 -6.83 21.30 -2.95
CA GLY A 81 -6.46 22.45 -3.80
C GLY A 81 -5.08 23.04 -3.49
N LYS A 82 -4.48 22.70 -2.34
CA LYS A 82 -3.15 23.19 -1.91
C LYS A 82 -1.97 22.45 -2.54
N LEU A 83 -2.24 21.36 -3.25
CA LEU A 83 -1.27 20.36 -3.66
C LEU A 83 -0.67 20.68 -5.05
N GLY A 84 0.57 21.19 -5.12
CA GLY A 84 1.33 21.48 -6.38
C GLY A 84 1.89 20.23 -7.13
N LYS A 85 2.67 20.35 -8.21
CA LYS A 85 3.16 19.16 -8.98
C LYS A 85 4.22 18.33 -8.23
N ILE A 86 4.12 17.00 -8.34
CA ILE A 86 5.00 15.99 -7.71
C ILE A 86 6.33 15.88 -8.47
N MET A 87 7.47 15.97 -7.76
CA MET A 87 8.80 16.11 -8.37
C MET A 87 9.62 14.83 -8.59
N LYS A 88 9.30 13.67 -7.98
CA LYS A 88 10.08 12.42 -8.21
C LYS A 88 9.26 11.12 -8.06
N LYS A 89 9.37 10.23 -9.06
CA LYS A 89 8.82 8.85 -9.08
C LYS A 89 9.91 7.83 -8.67
N PRO A 90 9.76 7.05 -7.59
CA PRO A 90 10.76 6.06 -7.20
C PRO A 90 10.42 4.69 -7.80
N PHE A 91 11.04 4.36 -8.95
CA PHE A 91 11.02 3.01 -9.50
C PHE A 91 11.84 2.05 -8.63
N ALA A 92 11.20 1.02 -8.08
CA ALA A 92 11.88 -0.10 -7.44
C ALA A 92 12.34 -1.11 -8.51
N ARG A 93 13.66 -1.29 -8.65
CA ARG A 93 14.27 -2.30 -9.53
C ARG A 93 14.04 -3.71 -8.96
N PHE A 94 13.51 -4.60 -9.79
CA PHE A 94 13.46 -6.04 -9.54
C PHE A 94 14.86 -6.56 -9.20
N THR A 95 15.00 -7.21 -8.04
CA THR A 95 16.29 -7.71 -7.53
C THR A 95 16.33 -9.24 -7.58
N PRO A 96 17.46 -9.90 -7.95
CA PRO A 96 17.60 -11.36 -8.15
C PRO A 96 17.46 -12.26 -6.90
N LYS A 97 16.83 -11.80 -5.81
CA LYS A 97 16.53 -12.61 -4.61
C LYS A 97 15.38 -13.61 -4.81
N ALA A 98 14.86 -13.74 -6.03
CA ALA A 98 13.74 -14.61 -6.37
C ALA A 98 14.13 -16.10 -6.40
N ILE A 99 15.38 -16.44 -6.75
CA ILE A 99 15.80 -17.82 -7.02
C ILE A 99 15.96 -18.64 -5.72
N ILE A 100 16.62 -18.09 -4.69
CA ILE A 100 16.77 -18.76 -3.39
C ILE A 100 15.40 -18.95 -2.71
N ARG A 101 14.48 -18.01 -2.94
CA ARG A 101 13.11 -18.07 -2.44
C ARG A 101 12.27 -19.14 -3.15
N TYR A 102 12.50 -19.35 -4.45
CA TYR A 102 11.84 -20.39 -5.24
C TYR A 102 12.13 -21.80 -4.71
N PHE A 103 13.40 -22.10 -4.38
CA PHE A 103 13.78 -23.39 -3.78
C PHE A 103 13.20 -23.59 -2.37
N MET A 104 13.03 -22.51 -1.61
CA MET A 104 12.45 -22.55 -0.25
C MET A 104 10.92 -22.74 -0.25
N TYR A 105 10.21 -22.33 -1.32
CA TYR A 105 8.74 -22.48 -1.45
C TYR A 105 8.29 -23.71 -2.23
N LEU A 106 9.22 -24.46 -2.82
CA LEU A 106 8.90 -25.69 -3.55
C LEU A 106 8.13 -26.72 -2.67
N PRO A 107 8.47 -26.95 -1.39
CA PRO A 107 7.64 -27.78 -0.51
C PRO A 107 6.35 -27.09 -0.01
N LEU A 108 6.28 -25.74 -0.07
CA LEU A 108 5.14 -24.95 0.42
C LEU A 108 3.97 -24.88 -0.59
N ASN A 109 4.23 -25.18 -1.87
CA ASN A 109 3.22 -25.22 -2.93
C ASN A 109 2.25 -26.41 -2.80
N PHE A 110 2.55 -27.42 -1.97
CA PHE A 110 1.70 -28.60 -1.80
C PHE A 110 0.50 -28.37 -0.86
N ILE A 111 0.40 -27.21 -0.19
CA ILE A 111 -0.73 -26.88 0.69
C ILE A 111 -1.35 -25.55 0.24
N PRO A 112 -2.46 -25.57 -0.52
CA PRO A 112 -3.13 -24.39 -1.13
C PRO A 112 -3.46 -23.24 -0.16
N VAL A 113 -3.42 -23.49 1.14
CA VAL A 113 -3.72 -22.51 2.19
C VAL A 113 -2.45 -21.90 2.78
N VAL A 114 -1.40 -22.70 3.02
CA VAL A 114 -0.17 -22.23 3.68
C VAL A 114 0.63 -21.32 2.73
N GLY A 115 0.67 -21.65 1.44
CA GLY A 115 1.32 -20.80 0.44
C GLY A 115 0.71 -19.40 0.37
N THR A 116 -0.63 -19.33 0.36
CA THR A 116 -1.38 -18.06 0.32
C THR A 116 -1.18 -17.24 1.60
N VAL A 117 -1.27 -17.88 2.77
CA VAL A 117 -1.04 -17.20 4.07
C VAL A 117 0.39 -16.67 4.16
N MET A 118 1.39 -17.47 3.77
CA MET A 118 2.78 -17.05 3.78
C MET A 118 3.05 -15.92 2.77
N PHE A 119 2.44 -15.99 1.58
CA PHE A 119 2.50 -14.92 0.58
C PHE A 119 1.95 -13.60 1.15
N VAL A 120 0.74 -13.64 1.70
CA VAL A 120 0.10 -12.47 2.33
C VAL A 120 0.96 -11.92 3.46
N PHE A 121 1.49 -12.78 4.32
CA PHE A 121 2.33 -12.35 5.44
C PHE A 121 3.60 -11.65 4.96
N LEU A 122 4.33 -12.25 4.03
CA LEU A 122 5.57 -11.68 3.51
C LEU A 122 5.34 -10.42 2.68
N GLN A 123 4.27 -10.40 1.90
CA GLN A 123 3.87 -9.22 1.15
C GLN A 123 3.42 -8.11 2.10
N GLY A 124 2.67 -8.43 3.15
CA GLY A 124 2.23 -7.49 4.19
C GLY A 124 3.42 -6.84 4.90
N ARG A 125 4.43 -7.63 5.26
CA ARG A 125 5.69 -7.11 5.85
C ARG A 125 6.41 -6.10 4.97
N LYS A 126 6.28 -6.20 3.65
CA LYS A 126 6.84 -5.23 2.71
C LYS A 126 5.88 -4.07 2.40
N SER A 127 4.59 -4.35 2.38
CA SER A 127 3.55 -3.37 2.06
C SER A 127 3.46 -2.26 3.11
N GLY A 128 3.60 -2.60 4.40
CA GLY A 128 3.59 -1.60 5.47
C GLY A 128 4.61 -0.47 5.27
N PRO A 129 5.91 -0.76 5.11
CA PRO A 129 6.92 0.26 4.81
C PRO A 129 6.70 0.99 3.49
N THR A 130 6.13 0.32 2.48
CA THR A 130 5.78 0.95 1.20
C THR A 130 4.66 1.98 1.37
N ALA A 131 3.66 1.73 2.22
CA ALA A 131 2.60 2.69 2.50
C ALA A 131 3.11 3.98 3.16
N HIS A 132 4.23 3.91 3.88
CA HIS A 132 4.93 5.08 4.43
C HIS A 132 6.05 5.63 3.54
N ALA A 133 6.19 5.17 2.28
CA ALA A 133 7.22 5.68 1.38
C ALA A 133 7.14 7.21 1.21
N ARG A 134 5.92 7.75 1.10
CA ARG A 134 5.69 9.21 1.02
C ARG A 134 6.11 9.91 2.31
N TYR A 135 5.75 9.41 3.47
CA TYR A 135 6.19 9.95 4.75
C TYR A 135 7.71 9.98 4.90
N PHE A 136 8.41 8.89 4.53
CA PHE A 136 9.87 8.86 4.54
C PHE A 136 10.50 9.87 3.59
N GLN A 137 9.87 10.11 2.43
CA GLN A 137 10.28 11.15 1.51
C GLN A 137 10.10 12.55 2.12
N LEU A 138 8.95 12.85 2.72
CA LEU A 138 8.69 14.13 3.41
C LEU A 138 9.69 14.39 4.54
N LYS A 139 10.10 13.32 5.24
CA LYS A 139 11.15 13.37 6.27
C LYS A 139 12.58 13.41 5.74
N LYS A 140 12.78 13.36 4.42
CA LYS A 140 14.10 13.30 3.76
C LYS A 140 15.00 12.19 4.31
N MET A 141 14.41 11.06 4.70
CA MET A 141 15.16 9.95 5.26
C MET A 141 15.97 9.24 4.19
N ASP A 142 17.26 9.02 4.47
CA ASP A 142 18.09 8.17 3.63
C ASP A 142 17.72 6.69 3.76
N LYS A 143 18.27 5.84 2.90
CA LYS A 143 17.93 4.40 2.89
C LYS A 143 18.26 3.71 4.22
N ARG A 144 19.39 4.05 4.87
CA ARG A 144 19.78 3.45 6.15
C ARG A 144 18.85 3.89 7.27
N GLN A 145 18.52 5.17 7.32
CA GLN A 145 17.58 5.74 8.29
C GLN A 145 16.20 5.09 8.16
N ARG A 146 15.72 4.89 6.92
CA ARG A 146 14.48 4.17 6.65
C ARG A 146 14.53 2.73 7.15
N ASP A 147 15.59 2.00 6.83
CA ASP A 147 15.75 0.60 7.23
C ASP A 147 15.75 0.46 8.76
N VAL A 148 16.50 1.32 9.47
CA VAL A 148 16.50 1.35 10.94
C VAL A 148 15.14 1.73 11.50
N PHE A 149 14.48 2.74 10.94
CA PHE A 149 13.15 3.19 11.39
C PHE A 149 12.09 2.09 11.25
N VAL A 150 12.12 1.37 10.12
CA VAL A 150 11.23 0.25 9.82
C VAL A 150 11.54 -0.94 10.73
N GLU A 151 12.82 -1.25 10.95
CA GLU A 151 13.22 -2.39 11.78
C GLU A 151 12.75 -2.21 13.23
N GLN A 152 12.89 -1.00 13.79
CA GLN A 152 12.38 -0.66 15.13
C GLN A 152 10.85 -0.81 15.27
N ARG A 153 10.10 -0.73 14.16
CA ARG A 153 8.63 -0.77 14.13
C ARG A 153 8.10 -1.92 13.29
N LYS A 154 8.91 -2.96 13.11
CA LYS A 154 8.62 -4.08 12.22
C LYS A 154 7.27 -4.72 12.54
N ALA A 155 6.94 -4.90 13.82
CA ALA A 155 5.66 -5.44 14.25
C ALA A 155 4.48 -4.56 13.80
N ALA A 156 4.54 -3.25 14.07
CA ALA A 156 3.50 -2.29 13.67
C ALA A 156 3.33 -2.20 12.15
N TYR A 157 4.44 -2.20 11.40
CA TYR A 157 4.41 -2.24 9.95
C TYR A 157 3.81 -3.53 9.39
N THR A 158 4.07 -4.65 10.05
CA THR A 158 3.50 -5.95 9.67
C THR A 158 2.01 -6.00 9.96
N SER A 159 1.58 -5.55 11.14
CA SER A 159 0.17 -5.52 11.54
C SER A 159 -0.66 -4.54 10.72
N PHE A 160 -0.04 -3.49 10.19
CA PHE A 160 -0.68 -2.61 9.21
C PHE A 160 -0.71 -3.25 7.81
N GLY A 161 0.42 -3.76 7.34
CA GLY A 161 0.57 -4.20 5.95
C GLY A 161 -0.16 -5.51 5.63
N VAL A 162 -0.30 -6.44 6.57
CA VAL A 162 -1.01 -7.71 6.36
C VAL A 162 -2.50 -7.51 6.03
N PRO A 163 -3.31 -6.82 6.85
CA PRO A 163 -4.70 -6.54 6.50
C PRO A 163 -4.82 -5.65 5.26
N ALA A 164 -3.91 -4.69 5.07
CA ALA A 164 -3.87 -3.85 3.87
C ALA A 164 -3.74 -4.70 2.59
N VAL A 165 -2.83 -5.69 2.59
CA VAL A 165 -2.67 -6.63 1.47
C VAL A 165 -3.89 -7.51 1.29
N LEU A 166 -4.49 -8.02 2.36
CA LEU A 166 -5.70 -8.84 2.28
C LEU A 166 -6.87 -8.08 1.63
N LEU A 167 -7.08 -6.82 2.01
CA LEU A 167 -8.12 -5.98 1.42
C LEU A 167 -7.84 -5.67 -0.06
N GLU A 168 -6.56 -5.47 -0.41
CA GLU A 168 -6.15 -5.20 -1.79
C GLU A 168 -6.18 -6.42 -2.71
N LEU A 169 -6.21 -7.64 -2.16
CA LEU A 169 -6.35 -8.87 -2.94
C LEU A 169 -7.73 -9.02 -3.59
N VAL A 170 -8.74 -8.31 -3.10
CA VAL A 170 -10.09 -8.38 -3.66
C VAL A 170 -10.12 -7.66 -5.01
N PRO A 171 -10.38 -8.35 -6.14
CA PRO A 171 -10.44 -7.70 -7.44
C PRO A 171 -11.48 -6.58 -7.45
N VAL A 172 -11.23 -5.50 -8.21
CA VAL A 172 -12.06 -4.29 -8.28
C VAL A 172 -12.06 -3.47 -6.98
N LEU A 173 -12.38 -4.07 -5.84
CA LEU A 173 -12.39 -3.40 -4.53
C LEU A 173 -10.98 -3.03 -4.04
N GLY A 174 -9.95 -3.73 -4.49
CA GLY A 174 -8.57 -3.48 -4.08
C GLY A 174 -8.06 -2.09 -4.45
N ILE A 175 -8.60 -1.49 -5.51
CA ILE A 175 -8.34 -0.08 -5.85
C ILE A 175 -8.93 0.83 -4.77
N PHE A 176 -10.19 0.62 -4.39
CA PHE A 176 -10.83 1.39 -3.31
C PHE A 176 -10.06 1.24 -1.99
N PHE A 177 -9.70 0.01 -1.62
CA PHE A 177 -8.93 -0.24 -0.41
C PHE A 177 -7.52 0.36 -0.45
N SER A 178 -6.93 0.57 -1.64
CA SER A 178 -5.65 1.27 -1.74
C SER A 178 -5.73 2.73 -1.28
N PHE A 179 -6.86 3.42 -1.54
CA PHE A 179 -7.13 4.75 -0.99
C PHE A 179 -7.32 4.70 0.53
N THR A 180 -8.11 3.75 1.03
CA THR A 180 -8.33 3.56 2.47
C THR A 180 -7.02 3.28 3.21
N ASN A 181 -6.18 2.39 2.67
CA ASN A 181 -4.85 2.09 3.20
C ASN A 181 -3.95 3.33 3.20
N THR A 182 -4.02 4.15 2.13
CA THR A 182 -3.25 5.38 2.02
C THR A 182 -3.66 6.42 3.05
N VAL A 183 -4.96 6.61 3.27
CA VAL A 183 -5.48 7.46 4.36
C VAL A 183 -5.03 6.92 5.71
N GLY A 184 -5.15 5.61 5.95
CA GLY A 184 -4.70 4.97 7.19
C GLY A 184 -3.21 5.18 7.46
N ALA A 185 -2.37 5.06 6.44
CA ALA A 185 -0.93 5.33 6.54
C ALA A 185 -0.66 6.81 6.82
N ALA A 186 -1.36 7.73 6.16
CA ALA A 186 -1.19 9.16 6.42
C ALA A 186 -1.63 9.56 7.84
N LEU A 187 -2.73 8.99 8.33
CA LEU A 187 -3.19 9.18 9.71
C LEU A 187 -2.19 8.62 10.71
N TRP A 188 -1.62 7.45 10.44
CA TRP A 188 -0.59 6.86 11.29
C TRP A 188 0.68 7.72 11.32
N ALA A 189 1.12 8.25 10.17
CA ALA A 189 2.21 9.21 10.10
C ALA A 189 1.92 10.50 10.88
N ALA A 190 0.70 11.05 10.77
CA ALA A 190 0.29 12.25 11.51
C ALA A 190 0.31 12.02 13.03
N ASP A 191 -0.13 10.85 13.50
CA ASP A 191 -0.08 10.50 14.93
C ASP A 191 1.36 10.38 15.43
N MET A 192 2.27 9.79 14.63
CA MET A 192 3.70 9.73 14.99
C MET A 192 4.30 11.12 15.16
N GLU A 193 3.93 12.06 14.30
CA GLU A 193 4.42 13.45 14.36
C GLU A 193 3.83 14.21 15.52
N GLN A 194 2.53 14.07 15.78
CA GLN A 194 1.88 14.71 16.92
C GLN A 194 2.50 14.25 18.25
N ARG A 195 2.82 12.96 18.39
CA ARG A 195 3.50 12.40 19.57
C ARG A 195 4.94 12.86 19.71
N ARG A 196 5.61 13.25 18.62
CA ARG A 196 6.97 13.81 18.66
C ARG A 196 6.98 15.27 19.07
N THR A 197 6.06 16.09 18.54
CA THR A 197 5.99 17.52 18.83
C THR A 197 5.40 17.79 20.22
N THR A 198 4.49 16.94 20.67
CA THR A 198 3.90 17.05 22.01
C THR A 198 4.71 16.20 22.98
N ALA A 199 5.69 16.78 23.68
CA ALA A 199 6.29 16.08 24.81
C ALA A 199 5.14 15.65 25.77
N PRO A 200 5.03 14.38 26.18
CA PRO A 200 3.90 13.87 26.97
C PRO A 200 3.61 14.71 28.22
N ASN A 201 4.66 15.28 28.81
CA ASN A 201 4.59 16.12 30.00
C ASN A 201 3.90 17.47 29.75
N LEU A 202 4.05 18.08 28.57
CA LEU A 202 3.41 19.36 28.24
C LEU A 202 1.90 19.22 28.05
N ARG A 203 1.45 18.09 27.51
CA ARG A 203 0.02 17.80 27.33
C ARG A 203 -0.67 17.59 28.68
N ASN A 204 -0.04 16.81 29.56
CA ASN A 204 -0.53 16.60 30.93
C ASN A 204 -0.52 17.91 31.73
N GLN A 205 0.51 18.75 31.57
CA GLN A 205 0.55 20.07 32.22
C GLN A 205 -0.54 21.01 31.69
N ALA A 206 -0.82 21.00 30.37
CA ALA A 206 -1.89 21.80 29.79
C ALA A 206 -3.28 21.34 30.22
N GLU A 207 -3.53 20.03 30.31
CA GLU A 207 -4.79 19.50 30.84
C GLU A 207 -4.97 19.76 32.34
N LEU A 208 -3.90 19.70 33.13
CA LEU A 208 -3.93 20.05 34.55
C LEU A 208 -4.20 21.55 34.75
N ALA A 209 -3.58 22.42 33.94
CA ALA A 209 -3.84 23.85 33.97
C ALA A 209 -5.29 24.18 33.60
N LYS A 210 -5.85 23.48 32.59
CA LYS A 210 -7.25 23.65 32.17
C LYS A 210 -8.29 23.13 33.17
N LYS A 211 -7.88 22.25 34.10
CA LYS A 211 -8.72 21.76 35.21
C LYS A 211 -8.58 22.61 36.48
N ALA A 212 -7.58 23.49 36.53
CA ALA A 212 -7.32 24.38 37.64
C ALA A 212 -7.94 25.77 37.45
N GLU A 213 -8.42 26.08 36.24
CA GLU A 213 -9.37 27.18 35.93
C GLU A 213 -10.81 26.70 36.12
#